data_AF-A0A4Y2V836-F1
#
_entry.id   AF-A0A4Y2V836-F1
#
_cell.length_a   1.000
_cell.length_b   1.000
_cell.length_c   1.000
_cell.angle_alpha   90.00
_cell.angle_beta   90.00
_cell.angle_gamma   90.00
#
_symmetry.space_group_name_H-M   'P 1'
#
loop_
_entity.id
_entity.type
_entity.pdbx_description
1 polymer ?
#
loop_
_entity_poly.entity_id
_entity_poly.type
_entity_poly.pdbx_seq_one_letter_code
_entity_poly.pdbx_strand_id
1 'polypeptide(L)'
;MQKFDAQMTDISLYLTLFERQARAAGIEEDEWVSQIISLLLFESAQIIIKEPEEQMREYVNVKQVLLDRFKMKPETFRLKFTQHQRRSGALWKELVLELRITLRAGLMAWI
;
A
#
# COMPACT_ATOMS: atom_id res chain seq x y z
N MET A 1 4.87 -13.72 5.44
CA MET A 1 4.47 -12.31 5.24
C MET A 1 3.26 -12.02 6.12
N GLN A 2 3.15 -10.83 6.73
CA GLN A 2 2.02 -10.50 7.60
C GLN A 2 0.79 -10.13 6.76
N LYS A 3 -0.41 -10.44 7.26
CA LYS A 3 -1.67 -10.05 6.59
C LYS A 3 -1.79 -8.53 6.52
N PHE A 4 -2.34 -8.03 5.42
CA PHE A 4 -2.57 -6.61 5.24
C PHE A 4 -3.65 -6.10 6.20
N ASP A 5 -3.33 -5.09 7.01
CA ASP A 5 -4.28 -4.35 7.84
C ASP A 5 -4.38 -2.90 7.35
N ALA A 6 -5.53 -2.57 6.76
CA ALA A 6 -5.80 -1.24 6.19
C ALA A 6 -5.91 -0.12 7.25
N GLN A 7 -6.10 -0.47 8.53
CA GLN A 7 -6.18 0.51 9.61
C GLN A 7 -4.80 0.98 10.06
N MET A 8 -3.81 0.09 10.05
CA MET A 8 -2.47 0.33 10.54
C MET A 8 -1.45 0.61 9.43
N THR A 9 -1.64 0.07 8.23
CA THR A 9 -0.60 0.04 7.19
C THR A 9 -1.04 0.76 5.92
N ASP A 10 -0.14 1.57 5.35
CA ASP A 10 -0.34 2.15 4.01
C ASP A 10 -0.27 1.05 2.94
N ILE A 11 -1.27 0.99 2.07
CA ILE A 11 -1.35 -0.03 1.02
C ILE A 11 -0.16 0.04 0.07
N SER A 12 0.34 1.24 -0.27
CA SER A 12 1.45 1.40 -1.21
C SER A 12 2.75 0.84 -0.64
N LEU A 13 2.98 1.06 0.66
CA LEU A 13 4.12 0.51 1.39
C LEU A 13 4.03 -1.03 1.47
N TYR A 14 2.83 -1.55 1.76
CA TYR A 14 2.57 -2.99 1.82
C TYR A 14 2.85 -3.67 0.47
N LEU A 15 2.33 -3.12 -0.62
CA LEU A 15 2.56 -3.61 -1.98
C LEU A 15 4.05 -3.58 -2.35
N THR A 16 4.76 -2.49 -2.01
CA THR A 16 6.20 -2.38 -2.28
C THR A 16 7.01 -3.46 -1.57
N LEU A 17 6.66 -3.76 -0.31
CA LEU A 17 7.30 -4.83 0.46
C LEU A 17 7.01 -6.21 -0.15
N PHE A 18 5.76 -6.43 -0.57
CA PHE A 18 5.33 -7.64 -1.27
C PHE A 18 6.13 -7.87 -2.54
N GLU A 19 6.22 -6.87 -3.42
CA GLU A 19 6.95 -6.96 -4.68
C GLU A 19 8.43 -7.29 -4.46
N ARG A 20 9.07 -6.69 -3.45
CA ARG A 20 10.47 -6.99 -3.10
C ARG A 20 10.65 -8.42 -2.62
N GLN A 21 9.73 -8.92 -1.80
CA GLN A 21 9.81 -10.28 -1.25
C GLN A 21 9.53 -11.32 -2.34
N ALA A 22 8.53 -11.08 -3.20
CA ALA A 22 8.19 -11.96 -4.31
C ALA A 22 9.34 -12.07 -5.31
N ARG A 23 9.97 -10.94 -5.68
CA ARG A 23 11.19 -10.94 -6.50
C ARG A 23 12.35 -11.66 -5.83
N ALA A 24 12.58 -11.42 -4.54
CA ALA A 24 13.66 -12.10 -3.80
C ALA A 24 13.44 -13.61 -3.70
N ALA A 25 12.18 -14.05 -3.68
CA ALA A 25 11.79 -15.46 -3.70
C ALA A 25 11.74 -16.05 -5.12
N GLY A 26 11.95 -15.26 -6.16
CA GLY A 26 11.87 -15.72 -7.56
C GLY A 26 10.48 -16.15 -7.99
N ILE A 27 9.43 -15.64 -7.36
CA ILE A 27 8.04 -15.96 -7.69
C ILE A 27 7.67 -15.26 -8.99
N GLU A 28 7.08 -16.00 -9.93
CA GLU A 28 6.59 -15.45 -11.20
C GLU A 28 5.39 -14.52 -10.97
N GLU A 29 5.25 -13.48 -11.80
CA GLU A 29 4.20 -12.45 -11.62
C GLU A 29 2.77 -13.02 -11.72
N ASP A 30 2.58 -14.12 -12.44
CA ASP A 30 1.29 -14.85 -12.52
C ASP A 30 0.83 -15.36 -11.13
N GLU A 31 1.78 -15.80 -10.30
CA GLU A 31 1.54 -16.28 -8.95
C GLU A 31 1.34 -15.13 -7.95
N TRP A 32 1.74 -13.90 -8.28
CA TRP A 32 1.66 -12.76 -7.35
C TRP A 32 0.23 -12.41 -6.98
N VAL A 33 -0.70 -12.57 -7.93
CA VAL A 33 -2.13 -12.33 -7.73
C VAL A 33 -2.67 -13.28 -6.65
N SER A 34 -2.44 -14.58 -6.81
CA SER A 34 -2.91 -15.59 -5.85
C SER A 34 -2.31 -15.36 -4.46
N GLN A 35 -1.01 -15.05 -4.41
CA GLN A 35 -0.30 -14.76 -3.17
C GLN A 35 -0.86 -13.53 -2.47
N ILE A 36 -1.11 -12.43 -3.20
CA ILE A 36 -1.59 -11.20 -2.58
C ILE A 36 -3.02 -11.33 -2.08
N ILE A 37 -3.87 -12.06 -2.81
CA ILE A 37 -5.25 -12.38 -2.38
C ILE A 37 -5.24 -13.14 -1.05
N SER A 38 -4.35 -14.12 -0.89
CA SER A 38 -4.21 -14.91 0.35
C SER A 38 -3.70 -14.09 1.55
N LEU A 39 -2.98 -13.00 1.28
CA LEU A 39 -2.42 -12.11 2.29
C LEU A 39 -3.36 -10.95 2.69
N LEU A 40 -4.41 -10.70 1.92
CA LEU A 40 -5.46 -9.75 2.27
C LEU A 40 -6.36 -10.31 3.38
N LEU A 41 -6.75 -9.46 4.33
CA LEU A 41 -7.79 -9.83 5.32
C LEU A 41 -9.14 -9.99 4.63
N PHE A 42 -10.05 -10.77 5.21
CA PHE A 42 -11.39 -11.05 4.64
C PHE A 42 -12.16 -9.77 4.31
N GLU A 43 -12.11 -8.77 5.19
CA GLU A 43 -12.70 -7.44 4.98
C GLU A 43 -12.14 -6.72 3.75
N SER A 44 -10.87 -6.96 3.42
CA SER A 44 -10.18 -6.43 2.24
C SER A 44 -10.50 -7.26 0.99
N ALA A 45 -10.63 -8.57 1.12
CA ALA A 45 -10.96 -9.48 0.02
C ALA A 45 -12.36 -9.25 -0.56
N GLN A 46 -13.31 -8.72 0.24
CA GLN A 46 -14.63 -8.30 -0.27
C GLN A 46 -14.55 -7.23 -1.37
N ILE A 47 -13.46 -6.47 -1.43
CA ILE A 47 -13.23 -5.49 -2.50
C ILE A 47 -12.89 -6.20 -3.81
N ILE A 48 -12.14 -7.30 -3.75
CA ILE A 48 -11.74 -8.10 -4.91
C ILE A 48 -12.94 -8.83 -5.52
N ILE A 49 -13.86 -9.35 -4.69
CA ILE A 49 -15.08 -10.04 -5.14
C ILE A 49 -15.99 -9.12 -5.99
N LYS A 50 -15.88 -7.80 -5.84
CA LYS A 50 -16.70 -6.83 -6.58
C LYS A 50 -16.12 -6.44 -7.94
N GLU A 51 -14.88 -6.80 -8.22
CA GLU A 51 -14.21 -6.48 -9.48
C GLU A 51 -14.31 -7.67 -10.45
N PRO A 52 -14.34 -7.40 -11.77
CA PRO A 52 -14.41 -8.47 -12.76
C PRO A 52 -13.14 -9.33 -12.76
N GLU A 53 -13.30 -10.65 -12.93
CA GLU A 53 -12.18 -11.62 -12.97
C GLU A 53 -11.08 -11.24 -13.96
N GLU A 54 -11.43 -10.61 -15.08
CA GLU A 54 -10.48 -10.16 -16.10
C GLU A 54 -9.49 -9.12 -15.55
N GLN A 55 -9.94 -8.23 -14.66
CA GLN A 55 -9.06 -7.26 -13.98
C GLN A 55 -8.21 -7.93 -12.87
N MET A 56 -8.58 -9.13 -12.46
CA MET A 56 -7.88 -9.88 -11.41
C MET A 56 -6.85 -10.85 -11.96
N ARG A 57 -6.62 -10.91 -13.28
CA ARG A 57 -5.60 -11.78 -13.90
C ARG A 57 -4.20 -11.21 -13.85
N GLU A 58 -4.07 -9.89 -14.01
CA GLU A 58 -2.77 -9.23 -14.04
C GLU A 58 -2.51 -8.49 -12.74
N TYR A 59 -1.33 -8.73 -12.16
CA TYR A 59 -0.92 -8.07 -10.92
C TYR A 59 -0.98 -6.54 -11.00
N VAL A 60 -0.68 -5.96 -12.17
CA VAL A 60 -0.75 -4.50 -12.41
C VAL A 60 -2.16 -3.96 -12.19
N ASN A 61 -3.18 -4.69 -12.65
CA ASN A 61 -4.58 -4.30 -12.51
C ASN A 61 -5.05 -4.45 -11.06
N VAL A 62 -4.71 -5.58 -10.42
CA VAL A 62 -4.96 -5.81 -8.98
C VAL A 62 -4.34 -4.71 -8.12
N LYS A 63 -3.09 -4.33 -8.42
CA LYS A 63 -2.37 -3.25 -7.75
C LYS A 63 -3.11 -1.92 -7.88
N GLN A 64 -3.59 -1.56 -9.07
CA GLN A 64 -4.37 -0.33 -9.27
C GLN A 64 -5.67 -0.32 -8.46
N VAL A 65 -6.43 -1.42 -8.48
CA VAL A 65 -7.67 -1.56 -7.70
C VAL A 65 -7.39 -1.38 -6.20
N LEU A 66 -6.37 -2.07 -5.68
CA LEU A 66 -6.00 -1.97 -4.27
C LEU A 66 -5.56 -0.55 -3.91
N LEU A 67 -4.78 0.10 -4.77
CA LEU A 67 -4.34 1.48 -4.56
C LEU A 67 -5.51 2.46 -4.59
N ASP A 68 -6.47 2.31 -5.50
CA ASP A 68 -7.65 3.20 -5.58
C ASP A 68 -8.57 3.04 -4.36
N ARG A 69 -8.82 1.78 -3.98
CA ARG A 69 -9.77 1.45 -2.89
C ARG A 69 -9.22 1.72 -1.50
N PHE A 70 -7.93 1.46 -1.30
CA PHE A 70 -7.24 1.75 -0.05
C PHE A 70 -6.48 3.08 -0.10
N LYS A 71 -6.68 3.88 -1.16
CA LYS A 71 -6.15 5.25 -1.25
C LYS A 71 -6.56 5.98 0.01
N MET A 72 -5.58 6.37 0.82
CA MET A 72 -5.86 7.12 2.03
C MET A 72 -6.52 8.43 1.61
N LYS A 73 -7.83 8.57 1.89
CA LYS A 73 -8.54 9.82 1.66
C LYS A 73 -7.82 10.93 2.43
N PRO A 74 -7.72 12.15 1.88
CA PRO A 74 -7.02 13.25 2.53
C PRO A 74 -7.58 13.56 3.93
N GLU A 75 -8.85 13.24 4.18
CA GLU A 75 -9.49 13.34 5.49
C GLU A 75 -8.95 12.32 6.50
N THR A 76 -8.77 11.06 6.09
CA THR A 76 -8.15 10.00 6.91
C THR A 76 -6.68 10.32 7.19
N PHE A 77 -5.96 10.87 6.21
CA PHE A 77 -4.60 11.35 6.39
C PHE A 77 -4.54 12.49 7.41
N ARG A 78 -5.41 13.49 7.31
CA ARG A 78 -5.50 14.60 8.27
C ARG A 78 -5.79 14.12 9.69
N LEU A 79 -6.71 13.15 9.85
CA LEU A 79 -7.05 12.55 11.14
C LEU A 79 -5.86 11.81 11.77
N LYS A 80 -5.20 10.93 11.00
CA LYS A 80 -4.00 10.21 11.46
C LYS A 80 -2.86 11.17 11.76
N PHE A 81 -2.64 12.17 10.93
CA PHE A 81 -1.63 13.22 11.12
C PHE A 81 -1.88 14.01 12.41
N THR A 82 -3.12 14.43 12.66
CA THR A 82 -3.51 15.18 13.86
C THR A 82 -3.40 14.33 15.14
N GLN A 83 -3.73 13.04 15.06
CA GLN A 83 -3.54 12.11 16.19
C GLN A 83 -2.06 11.80 16.47
N HIS A 84 -1.24 11.66 15.42
CA HIS A 84 0.20 11.43 15.53
C HIS A 84 0.91 12.65 16.12
N GLN A 85 0.50 13.85 15.72
CA GLN A 85 0.91 15.13 16.29
C GLN A 85 0.62 15.26 17.80
N ARG A 86 -0.46 14.65 18.29
CA ARG A 86 -0.79 14.65 19.73
C ARG A 86 0.02 13.64 20.54
N ARG A 87 0.55 12.58 19.93
CA ARG A 87 1.24 11.49 20.63
C ARG A 87 2.75 11.67 20.72
N SER A 88 3.36 12.34 19.75
CA SER A 88 4.81 12.51 19.72
C SER A 88 5.16 13.99 19.83
N GLY A 89 5.57 14.40 21.03
CA GLY A 89 6.37 15.61 21.22
C GLY A 89 7.78 15.51 20.61
N ALA A 90 7.96 14.70 19.56
CA ALA A 90 9.21 14.47 18.86
C ALA A 90 9.22 15.24 17.54
N LEU A 91 10.37 15.85 17.28
CA LEU A 91 10.60 16.97 16.40
C LEU A 91 9.97 16.81 15.00
N TRP A 92 9.16 17.81 14.63
CA TRP A 92 8.73 18.13 13.27
C TRP A 92 9.79 17.97 12.17
N LYS A 93 11.09 18.04 12.52
CA LYS A 93 12.20 17.82 11.61
C LYS A 93 12.25 16.40 11.05
N GLU A 94 11.91 15.37 11.81
CA GLU A 94 11.92 13.97 11.33
C GLU A 94 10.77 13.70 10.36
N LEU A 95 9.58 14.22 10.66
CA LEU A 95 8.42 14.11 9.77
C LEU A 95 8.63 14.84 8.44
N VAL A 96 9.27 16.02 8.46
CA VAL A 96 9.65 16.76 7.24
C VAL A 96 10.74 16.02 6.46
N LEU A 97 11.63 15.28 7.12
CA LEU A 97 12.65 14.46 6.46
C LEU A 97 11.99 13.30 5.70
N GLU A 98 11.11 12.56 6.35
CA GLU A 98 10.37 11.42 5.75
C GLU A 98 9.49 11.86 4.58
N LEU A 99 8.79 12.99 4.72
CA LEU A 99 7.99 13.58 3.65
C LEU A 99 8.85 14.06 2.48
N ARG A 100 10.04 14.65 2.75
CA ARG A 100 10.98 15.06 1.70
C ARG A 100 11.56 13.87 0.95
N ILE A 101 11.85 12.76 1.64
CA ILE A 101 12.35 11.53 0.99
C ILE A 101 11.25 10.94 0.09
N THR A 102 10.01 10.87 0.59
CA THR A 102 8.86 10.35 -0.16
C THR A 102 8.52 11.21 -1.38
N LEU A 103 8.55 12.54 -1.25
CA LEU A 103 8.27 13.47 -2.36
C LEU A 103 9.41 13.52 -3.39
N ARG A 104 10.67 13.39 -2.96
CA ARG A 104 11.83 13.36 -3.87
C ARG A 104 11.88 12.07 -4.68
N ALA A 105 11.49 10.93 -4.11
CA ALA A 105 11.39 9.67 -4.84
C ALA A 105 10.33 9.72 -5.96
N GLY A 106 9.26 10.50 -5.79
CA GLY A 106 8.23 10.69 -6.82
C GLY A 106 8.64 11.60 -7.98
N LEU A 107 9.57 12.55 -7.76
CA LEU A 107 10.03 13.48 -8.82
C LEU A 107 11.13 12.90 -9.72
N MET A 108 11.91 11.92 -9.24
CA MET A 108 12.97 11.29 -10.05
C MET A 108 12.42 10.23 -11.02
N ALA A 109 11.12 9.92 -10.96
CA ALA A 109 10.44 8.98 -11.87
C ALA A 109 9.88 9.66 -13.14
N TRP A 110 10.18 10.94 -13.36
CA TRP A 110 9.76 11.73 -14.53
C TRP A 110 10.93 12.54 -15.15
N ILE A 111 12.15 11.99 -15.10
CA ILE A 111 13.30 12.42 -15.92
C ILE A 111 13.88 11.18 -16.58
#